data_AF-A0A6P6K9I3-F1
#
_entry.id   AF-A0A6P6K9I3-F1
#
_cell.length_a   1.000
_cell.length_b   1.000
_cell.length_c   1.000
_cell.angle_alpha   90.00
_cell.angle_beta   90.00
_cell.angle_gamma   90.00
#
_symmetry.space_group_name_H-M   'P 1'
#
loop_
_entity.id
_entity.type
_entity.pdbx_description
1 polymer ?
#
loop_
_entity_poly.entity_id
_entity_poly.type
_entity_poly.pdbx_seq_one_letter_code
_entity_poly.pdbx_strand_id
1 'polypeptide(L)'
;MAVGELYLSLAFLQKYQEFNYKCFCKITTMYDSKFGCEHGLKWRNERLDTSLLNTDRGKCEHFMSKLETFMIQLEGGDKLRVMKRLEVPPMDKITVITKSLICEIKLLAVIQQAY
;
A
#
# COMPACT_ATOMS: atom_id res chain seq x y z
N MET A 1 -14.47 -18.82 -6.33
CA MET A 1 -14.29 -17.51 -6.98
C MET A 1 -14.12 -16.35 -5.98
N ALA A 2 -14.74 -16.35 -4.80
CA ALA A 2 -14.53 -15.26 -3.82
C ALA A 2 -13.14 -15.17 -3.14
N VAL A 3 -12.47 -16.30 -2.85
CA VAL A 3 -11.19 -16.27 -2.08
C VAL A 3 -10.03 -15.67 -2.88
N GLY A 4 -9.95 -15.97 -4.18
CA GLY A 4 -8.92 -15.39 -5.06
C GLY A 4 -9.08 -13.87 -5.20
N GLU A 5 -10.32 -13.38 -5.29
CA GLU A 5 -10.62 -11.95 -5.33
C GLU A 5 -10.21 -11.25 -4.02
N LEU A 6 -10.55 -11.84 -2.86
CA LEU A 6 -10.14 -11.32 -1.56
C LEU A 6 -8.60 -11.27 -1.43
N TYR A 7 -7.93 -12.35 -1.83
CA TYR A 7 -6.46 -12.43 -1.81
C TYR A 7 -5.83 -11.33 -2.67
N LEU A 8 -6.35 -11.15 -3.89
CA LEU A 8 -5.93 -10.10 -4.81
C LEU A 8 -6.17 -8.70 -4.22
N SER A 9 -7.32 -8.45 -3.60
CA SER A 9 -7.63 -7.18 -2.93
C SER A 9 -6.64 -6.88 -1.79
N LEU A 10 -6.27 -7.87 -0.99
CA LEU A 10 -5.29 -7.71 0.08
C LEU A 10 -3.89 -7.39 -0.46
N ALA A 11 -3.48 -8.05 -1.55
CA ALA A 11 -2.21 -7.77 -2.22
C ALA A 11 -2.17 -6.35 -2.79
N PHE A 12 -3.27 -5.89 -3.42
CA PHE A 12 -3.40 -4.51 -3.90
C PHE A 12 -3.32 -3.50 -2.75
N LEU A 13 -4.02 -3.76 -1.65
CA LEU A 13 -4.03 -2.88 -0.49
C LEU A 13 -2.64 -2.77 0.14
N GLN A 14 -1.91 -3.88 0.28
CA GLN A 14 -0.52 -3.87 0.76
C GLN A 14 0.36 -3.00 -0.12
N LYS A 15 0.31 -3.19 -1.45
CA LYS A 15 1.10 -2.37 -2.38
C LYS A 15 0.72 -0.90 -2.32
N TYR A 16 -0.58 -0.59 -2.20
CA TYR A 16 -1.05 0.78 -2.03
C TYR A 16 -0.44 1.41 -0.78
N GLN A 17 -0.48 0.73 0.37
CA GLN A 17 0.07 1.22 1.63
C GLN A 17 1.57 1.50 1.50
N GLU A 18 2.34 0.53 1.00
CA GLU A 18 3.79 0.66 0.85
C GLU A 18 4.21 1.76 -0.11
N PHE A 19 3.54 1.83 -1.27
CA PHE A 19 3.84 2.80 -2.30
C PHE A 19 3.54 4.22 -1.82
N ASN A 20 2.35 4.45 -1.25
CA ASN A 20 1.96 5.78 -0.80
C ASN A 20 2.84 6.26 0.36
N TYR A 21 3.16 5.39 1.32
CA TYR A 21 4.09 5.75 2.40
C TYR A 21 5.45 6.22 1.84
N LYS A 22 6.05 5.44 0.92
CA LYS A 22 7.32 5.81 0.25
C LYS A 22 7.20 7.14 -0.50
N CYS A 23 6.08 7.36 -1.19
CA CYS A 23 5.83 8.61 -1.92
C CYS A 23 5.71 9.81 -0.98
N PHE A 24 4.98 9.72 0.12
CA PHE A 24 4.88 10.80 1.10
C PHE A 24 6.22 11.12 1.74
N CYS A 25 7.04 10.10 2.06
CA CYS A 25 8.42 10.33 2.50
C CYS A 25 9.24 11.11 1.45
N LYS A 26 9.18 10.70 0.18
CA LYS A 26 9.91 11.42 -0.88
C LYS A 26 9.46 12.88 -1.04
N ILE A 27 8.14 13.13 -0.99
CA ILE A 27 7.58 14.48 -1.17
C ILE A 27 7.96 15.39 -0.01
N THR A 28 7.88 14.89 1.23
CA THR A 28 8.24 15.67 2.42
C THR A 28 9.74 15.96 2.47
N THR A 29 10.60 15.00 2.11
CA THR A 29 12.04 15.25 1.98
C THR A 29 12.36 16.25 0.86
N MET A 30 11.66 16.16 -0.28
CA MET A 30 11.83 17.12 -1.38
C MET A 30 11.39 18.53 -0.96
N TYR A 31 10.30 18.64 -0.20
CA TYR A 31 9.84 19.91 0.36
C TYR A 31 10.90 20.53 1.27
N ASP A 32 11.40 19.78 2.25
CA ASP A 32 12.43 20.25 3.19
C ASP A 32 13.70 20.69 2.47
N SER A 33 14.13 19.91 1.47
CA SER A 33 15.29 20.24 0.63
C SER A 33 15.09 21.51 -0.18
N LYS A 34 13.89 21.73 -0.75
CA LYS A 34 13.60 22.90 -1.60
C LYS A 34 13.51 24.20 -0.78
N PHE A 35 13.02 24.12 0.45
CA PHE A 35 12.78 25.31 1.28
C PHE A 35 13.79 25.49 2.41
N GLY A 36 14.75 24.56 2.58
CA GLY A 36 15.77 24.63 3.63
C GLY A 36 15.16 24.60 5.03
N CYS A 37 14.14 23.77 5.24
CA CYS A 37 13.42 23.68 6.52
C CYS A 37 13.15 22.22 6.91
N GLU A 38 12.54 21.99 8.07
CA GLU A 38 12.23 20.65 8.60
C GLU A 38 10.72 20.42 8.84
N HIS A 39 9.86 21.25 8.25
CA HIS A 39 8.41 21.13 8.44
C HIS A 39 7.85 19.83 7.85
N GLY A 40 8.41 19.35 6.73
CA GLY A 40 8.04 18.09 6.10
C GLY A 40 8.37 16.89 6.98
N LEU A 41 9.56 16.89 7.60
CA LEU A 41 9.95 15.91 8.61
C LEU A 41 9.02 15.93 9.82
N LYS A 42 8.74 17.12 10.38
CA LYS A 42 7.81 17.26 11.52
C LYS A 42 6.43 16.69 11.19
N TRP A 43 5.85 17.07 10.04
CA TRP A 43 4.56 16.55 9.60
C TRP A 43 4.58 15.04 9.41
N ARG A 44 5.67 14.48 8.85
CA ARG A 44 5.81 13.03 8.67
C ARG A 44 5.71 12.30 10.01
N ASN A 45 6.48 12.74 11.00
CA ASN A 45 6.51 12.12 12.32
C ASN A 45 5.13 12.20 13.00
N GLU A 46 4.46 13.35 12.90
CA GLU A 46 3.17 13.58 13.57
C GLU A 46 2.00 12.90 12.86
N ARG A 47 2.02 12.81 11.53
CA ARG A 47 0.85 12.40 10.72
C ARG A 47 1.08 11.12 9.92
N LEU A 48 2.20 10.98 9.22
CA LEU A 48 2.42 9.83 8.35
C LEU A 48 2.79 8.59 9.16
N ASP A 49 3.71 8.72 10.11
CA ASP A 49 4.23 7.60 10.88
C ASP A 49 3.19 7.03 11.85
N THR A 50 2.25 7.87 12.28
CA THR A 50 1.10 7.51 13.12
C THR A 50 -0.11 7.00 12.31
N SER A 51 -0.10 7.15 10.98
CA SER A 51 -1.20 6.72 10.11
C SER A 51 -1.25 5.21 9.90
N LEU A 52 -2.41 4.71 9.45
CA LEU A 52 -2.62 3.31 9.05
C LEU A 52 -1.76 2.87 7.85
N LEU A 53 -1.16 3.81 7.11
CA LEU A 53 -0.18 3.44 6.07
C LEU A 53 1.10 2.85 6.70
N ASN A 54 1.37 3.16 7.96
CA ASN A 54 2.55 2.71 8.68
C ASN A 54 2.24 1.78 9.85
N THR A 55 1.27 2.13 10.70
CA THR A 55 0.94 1.36 11.91
C THR A 55 0.33 0.00 11.62
N ASP A 56 -0.36 -0.14 10.48
CA ASP A 56 -0.96 -1.39 10.00
C ASP A 56 -0.08 -2.10 8.95
N ARG A 57 1.17 -1.69 8.80
CA ARG A 57 2.13 -2.31 7.88
C ARG A 57 2.30 -3.79 8.27
N GLY A 58 1.89 -4.68 7.37
CA GLY A 58 1.94 -6.14 7.59
C GLY A 58 0.60 -6.79 7.91
N LYS A 59 -0.48 -6.04 8.19
CA LYS A 59 -1.81 -6.66 8.38
C LYS A 59 -2.29 -7.39 7.14
N CYS A 60 -2.11 -6.81 5.96
CA CYS A 60 -2.47 -7.45 4.69
C CYS A 60 -1.70 -8.75 4.47
N GLU A 61 -0.38 -8.74 4.73
CA GLU A 61 0.48 -9.94 4.64
C GLU A 61 0.03 -11.04 5.59
N HIS A 62 -0.27 -10.69 6.84
CA HIS A 62 -0.80 -11.61 7.83
C HIS A 62 -2.12 -12.24 7.41
N PHE A 63 -3.05 -11.46 6.87
CA PHE A 63 -4.32 -11.97 6.38
C PHE A 63 -4.15 -12.86 5.14
N MET A 64 -3.26 -12.48 4.23
CA MET A 64 -2.91 -13.32 3.08
C MET A 64 -2.35 -14.67 3.53
N SER A 65 -1.38 -14.69 4.46
CA SER A 65 -0.81 -15.94 5.00
C SER A 65 -1.86 -16.83 5.68
N LYS A 66 -2.81 -16.23 6.40
CA LYS A 66 -3.96 -16.97 6.97
C LYS A 66 -4.85 -17.57 5.90
N LEU A 67 -5.15 -16.83 4.84
CA LEU A 67 -5.94 -17.33 3.71
C LEU A 67 -5.24 -18.46 2.97
N GLU A 68 -3.92 -18.35 2.75
CA GLU A 68 -3.12 -19.42 2.16
C GLU A 68 -3.20 -20.69 3.02
N THR A 69 -2.98 -20.56 4.32
CA THR A 69 -3.03 -21.69 5.27
C THR A 69 -4.41 -22.35 5.26
N PHE A 70 -5.47 -21.55 5.31
CA PHE A 70 -6.85 -22.03 5.24
C PHE A 70 -7.13 -22.77 3.92
N MET A 71 -6.68 -22.22 2.78
CA MET A 71 -6.85 -22.85 1.47
C MET A 71 -6.05 -24.15 1.33
N ILE A 72 -4.85 -24.22 1.87
CA ILE A 72 -4.03 -25.46 1.89
C ILE A 72 -4.77 -26.56 2.66
N GLN A 73 -5.39 -26.23 3.80
CA GLN A 73 -6.18 -27.19 4.57
C GLN A 73 -7.40 -27.69 3.77
N LEU A 74 -8.09 -26.80 3.06
CA LEU A 74 -9.26 -27.16 2.23
C LEU A 74 -8.90 -28.02 1.02
N GLU A 75 -7.71 -27.84 0.42
CA GLU A 75 -7.26 -28.63 -0.74
C GLU A 75 -6.46 -29.89 -0.34
N GLY A 76 -6.60 -30.35 0.91
CA GLY A 76 -5.97 -31.61 1.36
C GLY A 76 -4.45 -31.54 1.44
N GLY A 77 -3.88 -30.35 1.63
CA GLY A 77 -2.44 -30.13 1.75
C GLY A 77 -1.72 -29.79 0.44
N ASP A 78 -2.41 -29.73 -0.70
CA ASP A 78 -1.80 -29.41 -2.00
C ASP A 78 -1.50 -27.91 -2.15
N LYS A 79 -0.36 -27.49 -1.60
CA LYS A 79 0.12 -26.11 -1.64
C LYS A 79 0.31 -25.58 -3.07
N LEU A 80 0.80 -26.41 -3.99
CA LEU A 80 1.09 -25.95 -5.36
C LEU A 80 -0.19 -25.61 -6.12
N ARG A 81 -1.24 -26.40 -5.90
CA ARG A 81 -2.55 -26.15 -6.50
C ARG A 81 -3.21 -24.88 -5.95
N VAL A 82 -3.09 -24.64 -4.65
CA VAL A 82 -3.55 -23.41 -4.00
C VAL A 82 -2.81 -22.18 -4.53
N MET A 83 -1.47 -22.23 -4.61
CA MET A 83 -0.68 -21.11 -5.10
C MET A 83 -1.00 -20.74 -6.55
N LYS A 84 -1.23 -21.73 -7.42
CA LYS A 84 -1.71 -21.49 -8.81
C LYS A 84 -3.09 -20.82 -8.85
N ARG A 85 -3.95 -21.08 -7.86
CA ARG A 85 -5.29 -20.46 -7.75
C ARG A 85 -5.25 -19.06 -7.15
N LEU A 86 -4.27 -18.77 -6.32
CA LEU A 86 -4.03 -17.46 -5.70
C LEU A 86 -3.06 -16.60 -6.52
N GLU A 87 -2.58 -17.09 -7.66
CA GLU A 87 -1.59 -16.42 -8.47
C GLU A 87 -2.08 -15.03 -8.90
N VAL A 88 -1.35 -14.02 -8.46
CA VAL A 88 -1.67 -12.62 -8.73
C VAL A 88 -1.12 -12.26 -10.11
N PRO A 89 -1.95 -11.73 -11.04
CA PRO A 89 -1.47 -11.31 -12.35
C PRO A 89 -0.30 -10.31 -12.21
N PRO A 90 0.70 -10.37 -13.10
CA PRO A 90 1.84 -9.46 -13.07
C PRO A 90 1.37 -7.99 -13.16
N MET A 91 1.83 -7.20 -12.20
CA MET A 91 1.22 -5.92 -11.80
C MET A 91 1.67 -4.70 -12.61
N ASP A 92 2.52 -4.90 -13.61
CA ASP A 92 3.21 -3.81 -14.32
C ASP A 92 2.27 -2.93 -15.17
N LYS A 93 1.14 -3.49 -15.63
CA LYS A 93 0.21 -2.80 -16.55
C LYS A 93 -0.69 -1.75 -15.88
N ILE A 94 -0.89 -1.80 -14.56
CA ILE A 94 -1.81 -0.90 -13.83
C ILE A 94 -1.13 0.44 -13.44
N THR A 95 0.20 0.49 -13.50
CA THR A 95 1.06 1.63 -13.10
C THR A 95 0.78 2.94 -13.83
N VAL A 96 0.11 2.92 -14.98
CA VAL A 96 -0.14 4.12 -15.80
C VAL A 96 -1.29 4.97 -15.23
N ILE A 97 -2.34 4.34 -14.67
CA ILE A 97 -3.52 5.05 -14.16
C ILE A 97 -3.24 5.69 -12.80
N THR A 98 -2.39 5.07 -11.97
CA THR A 98 -2.05 5.56 -10.63
C THR A 98 -1.22 6.84 -10.65
N LYS A 99 -0.31 7.03 -11.62
CA LYS A 99 0.51 8.26 -11.71
C LYS A 99 -0.34 9.53 -11.85
N SER A 100 -1.50 9.45 -12.49
CA SER A 100 -2.43 10.59 -12.67
C SER A 100 -3.15 10.95 -11.37
N LEU A 101 -3.73 9.96 -10.68
CA LEU A 101 -4.44 10.17 -9.40
C LEU A 101 -3.49 10.60 -8.26
N ILE A 102 -2.24 10.15 -8.30
CA ILE A 102 -1.18 10.55 -7.36
C ILE A 102 -0.87 12.05 -7.46
N CYS A 103 -1.07 12.72 -8.61
CA CYS A 103 -0.89 14.17 -8.73
C CYS A 103 -2.06 14.97 -8.17
N GLU A 104 -3.30 14.49 -8.31
CA GLU A 104 -4.50 15.22 -7.85
C GLU A 104 -4.64 15.23 -6.32
N ILE A 105 -4.35 14.10 -5.66
CA ILE A 105 -4.36 14.04 -4.18
C ILE A 105 -3.24 14.93 -3.58
N LYS A 106 -2.12 15.10 -4.29
CA LYS A 106 -1.00 15.98 -3.85
C LYS A 106 -1.36 17.46 -3.79
N LEU A 107 -2.30 17.93 -4.61
CA LEU A 107 -2.73 19.32 -4.59
C LEU A 107 -3.76 19.56 -3.47
N LEU A 108 -4.72 18.66 -3.30
CA LEU A 108 -5.79 18.83 -2.31
C LEU A 108 -5.31 18.73 -0.87
N ALA A 109 -4.43 17.77 -0.55
CA ALA A 109 -3.93 17.59 0.82
C ALA A 109 -2.98 18.74 1.26
N VAL A 110 -2.24 19.34 0.33
CA VAL A 110 -1.36 20.48 0.61
C VAL A 110 -2.17 21.78 0.74
N ILE A 111 -3.24 21.95 -0.03
CA ILE A 111 -4.10 23.14 0.04
C ILE A 111 -5.03 23.11 1.27
N GLN A 112 -5.54 21.95 1.69
CA GLN A 112 -6.44 21.86 2.86
C GLN A 112 -5.75 21.96 4.22
N GLN A 113 -4.40 21.99 4.28
CA GLN A 113 -3.65 22.20 5.52
C GLN A 113 -2.97 23.58 5.61
N ALA A 114 -3.20 24.44 4.61
CA ALA A 114 -2.67 25.81 4.56
C ALA A 114 -3.71 26.87 5.00
N TYR A 115 -4.88 26.46 5.51
CA TYR A 115 -5.91 27.30 6.14
C TYR A 115 -6.32 26.71 7.48
#